data_AF-A0A962GNR6-F1
#
_entry.id   AF-A0A962GNR6-F1
#
_cell.length_a   1.000
_cell.length_b   1.000
_cell.length_c   1.000
_cell.angle_alpha   90.00
_cell.angle_beta   90.00
_cell.angle_gamma   90.00
#
_symmetry.space_group_name_H-M   'P 1'
#
loop_
_entity.id
_entity.type
_entity.pdbx_description
1 polymer ?
#
loop_
_entity_poly.entity_id
_entity_poly.type
_entity_poly.pdbx_seq_one_letter_code
_entity_poly.pdbx_strand_id
1 'polypeptide(L)'
;MRRDDFLGWLEARLGECDVPVRRWTVSPGLEDLEVQDRGGNKVRLRIVRTPPNGGEPPADRPPVTRPEGVGIERRSSAPVAPQR
;
A
#
# COMPACT_ATOMS: atom_id res chain seq x y z
N MET A 1 -5.65 9.11 -12.23
CA MET A 1 -5.36 7.68 -12.45
C MET A 1 -6.35 6.82 -11.65
N ARG A 2 -6.89 5.74 -12.25
CA ARG A 2 -7.73 4.77 -11.52
C ARG A 2 -6.84 3.84 -10.70
N ARG A 3 -7.40 3.17 -9.70
CA ARG A 3 -6.64 2.23 -8.83
C ARG A 3 -6.02 1.10 -9.65
N ASP A 4 -6.79 0.52 -10.57
CA ASP A 4 -6.34 -0.64 -11.35
C ASP A 4 -5.22 -0.27 -12.33
N ASP A 5 -5.26 0.92 -12.92
CA ASP A 5 -4.17 1.45 -13.74
C ASP A 5 -2.89 1.58 -12.90
N PHE A 6 -3.00 2.06 -11.66
CA PHE A 6 -1.86 2.21 -10.76
C PHE A 6 -1.31 0.85 -10.31
N LEU A 7 -2.18 -0.13 -10.03
CA LEU A 7 -1.78 -1.50 -9.72
C LEU A 7 -0.99 -2.11 -10.89
N GLY A 8 -1.49 -1.99 -12.11
CA GLY A 8 -0.79 -2.48 -13.30
C GLY A 8 0.55 -1.77 -13.54
N TRP A 9 0.60 -0.45 -13.35
CA TRP A 9 1.85 0.30 -13.42
C TRP A 9 2.87 -0.15 -12.37
N LEU A 10 2.45 -0.34 -11.11
CA LEU A 10 3.34 -0.76 -10.03
C LEU A 10 3.83 -2.21 -10.23
N GLU A 11 2.96 -3.11 -10.68
CA GLU A 11 3.30 -4.47 -11.06
C GLU A 11 4.39 -4.50 -12.14
N ALA A 12 4.25 -3.70 -13.20
CA ALA A 12 5.25 -3.57 -14.25
C ALA A 12 6.60 -3.05 -13.72
N ARG A 13 6.57 -1.99 -12.88
CA ARG A 13 7.79 -1.42 -12.29
C ARG A 13 8.53 -2.38 -11.36
N LEU A 14 7.80 -3.20 -10.61
CA LEU A 14 8.40 -4.24 -9.77
C LEU A 14 9.04 -5.34 -10.63
N GLY A 15 8.39 -5.71 -11.74
CA GLY A 15 8.97 -6.64 -12.72
C GLY A 15 10.25 -6.13 -13.37
N GLU A 16 10.33 -4.85 -13.72
CA GLU A 16 11.57 -4.22 -14.22
C GLU A 16 12.73 -4.25 -13.20
N CYS A 17 12.42 -4.40 -11.91
CA CYS A 17 13.39 -4.48 -10.82
C CYS A 17 13.70 -5.93 -10.40
N ASP A 18 13.31 -6.93 -11.20
CA ASP A 18 13.41 -8.36 -10.88
C ASP A 18 12.75 -8.74 -9.54
N VAL A 19 11.71 -8.02 -9.12
CA VAL A 19 10.92 -8.36 -7.92
C VAL A 19 9.77 -9.28 -8.33
N PRO A 20 9.72 -10.54 -7.86
CA PRO A 20 8.60 -11.43 -8.11
C PRO A 20 7.32 -10.83 -7.52
N VAL A 21 6.36 -10.50 -8.38
CA VAL A 21 5.09 -9.90 -8.01
C VAL A 21 3.94 -10.68 -8.64
N ARG A 22 2.83 -10.83 -7.90
CA ARG A 22 1.58 -11.38 -8.42
C ARG A 22 0.38 -10.65 -7.83
N ARG A 23 -0.75 -10.69 -8.54
CA ARG A 23 -2.02 -10.21 -8.00
C ARG A 23 -2.59 -11.19 -6.98
N TRP A 24 -3.13 -10.65 -5.90
CA TRP A 24 -3.79 -11.40 -4.85
C TRP A 24 -5.19 -10.82 -4.61
N THR A 25 -6.21 -11.61 -4.97
CA THR A 25 -7.61 -11.26 -4.69
C THR A 25 -7.91 -11.48 -3.21
N VAL A 26 -8.23 -10.39 -2.50
CA VAL A 26 -8.61 -10.43 -1.08
C VAL A 26 -10.11 -10.70 -0.95
N SER A 27 -10.90 -10.01 -1.76
CA SER A 27 -12.35 -10.15 -1.84
C SER A 27 -12.81 -9.66 -3.22
N PRO A 28 -14.07 -9.89 -3.63
CA PRO A 28 -14.59 -9.36 -4.89
C PRO A 28 -14.38 -7.83 -4.97
N GLY A 29 -13.64 -7.37 -6.01
CA GLY A 29 -13.30 -5.95 -6.21
C GLY A 29 -12.13 -5.41 -5.37
N LEU A 30 -11.52 -6.24 -4.51
CA LEU A 30 -10.34 -5.88 -3.72
C LEU A 30 -9.17 -6.82 -4.05
N GLU A 31 -8.11 -6.21 -4.57
CA GLU A 31 -6.88 -6.86 -5.00
C GLU A 31 -5.70 -6.10 -4.41
N ASP A 32 -4.78 -6.87 -3.85
CA ASP A 32 -3.46 -6.43 -3.39
C ASP A 32 -2.38 -7.00 -4.35
N LEU A 33 -1.17 -6.45 -4.32
CA LEU A 33 -0.01 -7.08 -4.95
C LEU A 33 0.74 -7.89 -3.88
N GLU A 34 0.96 -9.17 -4.13
CA GLU A 34 1.87 -9.98 -3.31
C GLU A 34 3.26 -9.93 -3.93
N VAL A 35 4.26 -9.56 -3.14
CA VAL A 35 5.67 -9.53 -3.52
C VAL A 35 6.47 -10.44 -2.60
N GLN A 36 7.57 -10.99 -3.11
CA GLN A 36 8.53 -11.71 -2.29
C GLN A 36 9.72 -10.80 -1.98
N ASP A 37 10.06 -10.66 -0.70
CA ASP A 37 11.27 -9.94 -0.30
C ASP A 37 12.53 -10.79 -0.52
N ARG A 38 13.72 -10.18 -0.32
CA ARG A 38 15.00 -10.88 -0.47
C ARG A 38 15.22 -12.01 0.56
N GLY A 39 14.51 -11.97 1.68
CA GLY A 39 14.53 -13.02 2.70
C GLY A 39 13.57 -14.17 2.39
N GLY A 40 12.83 -14.10 1.28
CA GLY A 40 11.82 -15.08 0.90
C GLY A 40 10.45 -14.85 1.55
N ASN A 41 10.27 -13.80 2.34
CA ASN A 41 8.99 -13.48 2.98
C ASN A 41 8.00 -12.92 1.96
N LYS A 42 6.73 -13.29 2.10
CA LYS A 42 5.64 -12.77 1.27
C LYS A 42 5.06 -11.52 1.91
N VAL A 43 5.14 -10.41 1.21
CA VAL A 43 4.59 -9.11 1.62
C VAL A 43 3.42 -8.75 0.71
N ARG A 44 2.37 -8.15 1.28
CA ARG A 44 1.19 -7.71 0.51
C ARG A 44 1.11 -6.18 0.50
N LEU A 45 1.06 -5.61 -0.70
CA LEU A 45 0.94 -4.18 -0.95
C LEU A 45 -0.51 -3.83 -1.29
N ARG A 46 -1.12 -2.99 -0.45
CA ARG A 46 -2.48 -2.49 -0.65
C ARG A 46 -2.48 -1.05 -1.13
N ILE A 47 -3.14 -0.81 -2.26
CA ILE A 47 -3.34 0.55 -2.80
C ILE A 47 -4.65 1.11 -2.26
N VAL A 48 -4.55 2.14 -1.41
CA VAL A 48 -5.71 2.88 -0.89
C VAL A 48 -5.72 4.28 -1.48
N ARG A 49 -6.84 4.68 -2.09
CA ARG A 49 -7.05 6.09 -2.42
C ARG A 49 -7.28 6.86 -1.12
N THR A 50 -6.28 7.62 -0.69
CA THR A 50 -6.48 8.65 0.32
C THR A 50 -7.17 9.84 -0.35
N PRO A 51 -8.27 10.37 0.22
CA PRO A 51 -8.82 11.66 -0.21
C PRO A 51 -7.71 12.72 -0.18
N PRO A 52 -7.74 13.73 -1.06
CA PRO A 52 -6.88 14.90 -0.90
C PRO A 52 -7.11 15.50 0.50
N ASN A 53 -6.04 15.98 1.14
CA ASN A 53 -6.14 16.67 2.44
C ASN A 53 -7.19 17.77 2.33
N GLY A 54 -8.28 17.67 3.11
CA GLY A 54 -9.36 18.67 3.16
C GLY A 54 -10.75 18.18 2.76
N GLY A 55 -10.92 16.93 2.31
CA GLY A 55 -12.25 16.34 2.19
C GLY A 55 -12.72 15.73 3.51
N GLU A 56 -13.84 16.20 4.05
CA GLU A 56 -14.51 15.53 5.18
C GLU A 56 -14.66 14.03 4.87
N PRO A 57 -14.25 13.13 5.76
CA PRO A 57 -14.56 11.72 5.59
C PRO A 57 -16.10 11.58 5.57
N PRO A 58 -16.68 10.80 4.63
CA PRO A 58 -18.12 10.58 4.61
C PRO A 58 -18.55 10.05 5.98
N ALA A 59 -19.51 10.74 6.62
CA ALA A 59 -19.94 10.49 8.00
C ALA A 59 -20.37 9.03 8.26
N ASP A 60 -20.77 8.31 7.21
CA ASP A 60 -21.28 6.94 7.27
C ASP A 60 -20.23 5.84 7.04
N ARG A 61 -18.92 6.14 7.07
CA ARG A 61 -17.93 5.05 7.00
C ARG A 61 -17.75 4.39 8.37
N PRO A 62 -18.13 3.11 8.55
CA PRO A 62 -17.76 2.39 9.75
C PRO A 62 -16.23 2.37 9.86
N PRO A 63 -15.68 2.58 11.06
CA PRO A 63 -14.24 2.50 11.27
C PRO A 63 -13.77 1.11 10.84
N VAL A 64 -12.86 1.07 9.87
CA VAL A 64 -12.21 -0.18 9.45
C VAL A 64 -11.22 -0.55 10.55
N THR A 65 -11.66 -1.33 11.53
CA THR A 65 -10.78 -1.94 12.52
C THR A 65 -9.89 -2.94 11.79
N ARG A 66 -8.61 -2.61 11.64
CA ARG A 66 -7.62 -3.54 11.10
C ARG A 66 -7.15 -4.45 12.24
N PRO A 67 -6.91 -5.74 11.99
CA PRO A 67 -6.25 -6.60 12.96
C PRO A 67 -4.93 -5.98 13.45
N GLU A 68 -4.58 -6.23 14.70
CA GLU A 68 -3.28 -5.81 15.24
C GLU A 68 -2.15 -6.39 14.36
N GLY A 69 -1.14 -5.57 14.01
CA GLY A 69 0.00 -5.99 13.18
C GLY A 69 -0.12 -5.81 11.66
N VAL A 70 -1.26 -5.35 11.11
CA VAL A 70 -1.42 -5.01 9.67
C VAL A 70 -1.56 -3.51 9.39
N GLY A 71 -1.23 -2.67 10.36
CA GLY A 71 -1.06 -1.23 10.18
C GLY A 71 0.23 -0.93 9.40
N ILE A 72 0.14 -0.10 8.35
CA ILE A 72 1.34 0.52 7.78
C ILE A 72 1.74 1.63 8.74
N GLU A 73 2.67 1.35 9.64
CA GLU A 73 3.26 2.38 10.49
C GLU A 73 4.10 3.31 9.62
N ARG A 74 3.66 4.56 9.46
CA ARG A 74 4.58 5.61 9.02
C ARG A 74 5.61 5.77 10.13
N ARG A 75 6.81 5.22 9.96
CA ARG A 75 7.97 5.75 10.68
C ARG A 75 8.15 7.17 10.19
N SER A 76 7.61 8.13 10.93
CA SER A 76 7.99 9.54 10.80
C SER A 76 9.48 9.59 11.11
N SER A 77 10.32 9.52 10.08
CA SER A 77 11.72 9.89 10.21
C SER A 77 11.74 11.33 10.69
N ALA A 78 12.18 11.51 11.94
CA ALA A 78 12.38 12.81 12.55
C ALA A 78 13.22 13.69 11.61
N PRO A 79 12.99 15.02 11.59
CA PRO A 79 13.83 15.91 10.81
C PRO A 79 15.28 15.79 11.28
N VAL A 80 16.19 15.41 10.37
CA VAL A 80 17.63 15.49 10.60
C VAL A 80 17.96 16.96 10.84
N ALA A 81 18.36 17.29 12.05
CA ALA A 81 18.90 18.61 12.36
C ALA A 81 20.20 18.84 11.57
N PRO A 82 20.44 20.03 11.01
CA PRO A 82 21.70 20.32 10.33
C PRO A 82 22.84 20.30 11.34
N GLN A 83 23.83 19.42 11.11
CA GLN A 83 25.08 19.44 11.88
C GLN A 83 25.85 20.71 11.50
N ARG A 84 26.34 21.42 12.52
CA ARG A 84 27.28 22.55 12.39
C ARG A 84 28.70 22.05 12.63
#